data_AF-A0A352YWL0-F1
#
_entry.id   AF-A0A352YWL0-F1
#
_cell.length_a   1.000
_cell.length_b   1.000
_cell.length_c   1.000
_cell.angle_alpha   90.00
_cell.angle_beta   90.00
_cell.angle_gamma   90.00
#
_symmetry.space_group_name_H-M   'P 1'
#
loop_
_entity.id
_entity.type
_entity.pdbx_description
1 polymer ?
#
loop_
_entity_poly.entity_id
_entity_poly.type
_entity_poly.pdbx_seq_one_letter_code
_entity_poly.pdbx_strand_id
1 'polypeptide(L)'
;MKKFFTLLVMMVMAILIYAQAPQKLNYQAVIRNSSGQLVTNHAVGMKISILQGSATGTVVYSETYSPVPQTNANGLVIIEIGSGVPATGIFTSINWGGGTYYLKTEIDPAGGTNYTVVGTSRLLSVPYSLFSKEAGTATNAVTLNGDQTISGTKTFGSDILVNGLTVGKGGNAITSNTVCGYQALGAITWGADNTAFGYQALHSLTGSYYNTAIGSAALKNNTGPGNTAIGCNALSLNTGGNYNTATGLYALYKNTTAGSNTAYGVQSLYENTTGSFNTAYGTSSLKSNKTGNFNTAVGNFALSANTTASKNVAVGNHALFDNTTGYENVAIGDSALSSNIDGQWNTAIGSKSCYQFQNKPGHVHGYGITTIGAYSNVYSDGLYNATALGYYAYVNASNKVRIGDNRITVIEGKVNWSVGSDIRLKENIRYSDMLGLKFINSLETVTFTYKDDPQKRHHDGLIAQDVQSSLESLGLKFSGLAENENEEKILNLSYAEFVIPLINSVKELSRINQEQQKQIDELTAIINTLNEK
;
A
#
# COMPACT_ATOMS: atom_id res chain seq x y z
N MET A 1 53.53 -17.05 -13.22
CA MET A 1 53.61 -16.64 -14.65
C MET A 1 53.76 -17.81 -15.62
N LYS A 2 54.68 -18.78 -15.41
CA LYS A 2 54.88 -19.90 -16.36
C LYS A 2 53.63 -20.76 -16.63
N LYS A 3 52.82 -21.09 -15.61
CA LYS A 3 51.61 -21.94 -15.78
C LYS A 3 50.45 -21.26 -16.53
N PHE A 4 50.33 -19.92 -16.45
CA PHE A 4 49.27 -19.17 -17.14
C PHE A 4 49.55 -19.06 -18.64
N PHE A 5 50.83 -18.91 -19.00
CA PHE A 5 51.27 -18.91 -20.39
C PHE A 5 51.06 -20.28 -21.06
N THR A 6 51.30 -21.38 -20.34
CA THR A 6 51.04 -22.73 -20.87
C THR A 6 49.55 -22.98 -21.10
N LEU A 7 48.68 -22.49 -20.22
CA LEU A 7 47.23 -22.61 -20.37
C LEU A 7 46.70 -21.77 -21.55
N LEU A 8 47.21 -20.54 -21.71
CA LEU A 8 46.86 -19.65 -22.82
C LEU A 8 47.31 -20.25 -24.16
N VAL A 9 48.52 -20.82 -24.23
CA VAL A 9 49.03 -21.49 -25.43
C VAL A 9 48.22 -22.74 -25.78
N MET A 10 47.80 -23.53 -24.79
CA MET A 10 46.89 -24.68 -25.02
C MET A 10 45.50 -24.24 -25.49
N MET A 11 44.96 -23.14 -24.95
CA MET A 11 43.66 -22.59 -25.34
C MET A 11 43.70 -22.00 -26.76
N VAL A 12 44.80 -21.34 -27.16
CA VAL A 12 45.01 -20.85 -28.54
C VAL A 12 45.22 -22.01 -29.52
N MET A 13 45.92 -23.08 -29.13
CA MET A 13 46.06 -24.27 -29.97
C MET A 13 44.73 -25.01 -30.16
N ALA A 14 43.85 -25.06 -29.15
CA ALA A 14 42.54 -25.68 -29.27
C ALA A 14 41.60 -24.96 -30.25
N ILE A 15 41.79 -23.64 -30.47
CA ILE A 15 41.00 -22.82 -31.41
C ILE A 15 41.45 -23.04 -32.87
N LEU A 16 42.59 -23.70 -33.10
CA LEU A 16 43.15 -23.97 -34.43
C LEU A 16 42.88 -25.38 -34.96
N ILE A 17 42.24 -26.25 -34.17
CA ILE A 17 41.91 -27.62 -34.59
C ILE A 17 40.53 -27.65 -35.25
N TYR A 18 40.44 -27.13 -36.48
CA TYR A 18 39.30 -27.42 -37.32
C TYR A 18 39.48 -28.82 -37.91
N ALA A 19 38.68 -29.77 -37.46
CA ALA A 19 38.47 -31.00 -38.22
C ALA A 19 37.66 -30.64 -39.48
N GLN A 20 38.36 -30.25 -40.55
CA GLN A 20 37.72 -30.06 -41.85
C GLN A 20 37.30 -31.43 -42.37
N ALA A 21 36.03 -31.57 -42.76
CA ALA A 21 35.59 -32.75 -43.50
C ALA A 21 36.51 -32.90 -44.73
N PRO A 22 37.09 -34.09 -44.98
CA PRO A 22 37.97 -34.30 -46.11
C PRO A 22 37.26 -33.87 -47.40
N GLN A 23 37.79 -32.85 -48.08
CA GLN A 23 37.23 -32.36 -49.35
C GLN A 23 37.72 -33.27 -50.49
N LYS A 24 37.31 -34.55 -50.43
CA LYS A 24 37.69 -35.61 -51.37
C LYS A 24 36.49 -36.51 -51.66
N LEU A 25 36.50 -37.19 -52.80
CA LEU A 25 35.48 -38.19 -53.15
C LEU A 25 36.14 -39.55 -53.34
N ASN A 26 35.63 -40.60 -52.68
CA ASN A 26 36.07 -41.95 -52.97
C ASN A 26 35.57 -42.39 -54.35
N TYR A 27 36.48 -42.95 -55.16
CA TYR A 27 36.16 -43.47 -56.48
C TYR A 27 36.80 -44.84 -56.67
N GLN A 28 36.05 -45.76 -57.28
CA GLN A 28 36.49 -47.11 -57.58
C GLN A 28 36.11 -47.46 -59.01
N ALA A 29 37.02 -48.13 -59.73
CA ALA A 29 36.76 -48.60 -61.08
C ALA A 29 37.44 -49.95 -61.34
N VAL A 30 36.85 -50.75 -62.21
CA VAL A 30 37.49 -51.98 -62.73
C VAL A 30 38.08 -51.67 -64.09
N ILE A 31 39.38 -51.91 -64.26
CA ILE A 31 40.12 -51.56 -65.45
C ILE A 31 40.23 -52.75 -66.41
N ARG A 32 39.93 -52.49 -67.69
CA ARG A 32 40.06 -53.46 -68.78
C ARG A 32 40.93 -52.90 -69.90
N ASN A 33 41.68 -53.77 -70.58
CA ASN A 33 42.43 -53.41 -71.77
C ASN A 33 41.51 -53.34 -73.01
N SER A 34 42.06 -52.98 -74.17
CA SER A 34 41.33 -52.87 -75.44
C SER A 34 40.70 -54.20 -75.93
N SER A 35 41.17 -55.34 -75.43
CA SER A 35 40.62 -56.68 -75.69
C SER A 35 39.55 -57.10 -74.65
N GLY A 36 39.18 -56.22 -73.71
CA GLY A 36 38.18 -56.48 -72.67
C GLY A 36 38.68 -57.31 -71.48
N GLN A 37 39.96 -57.71 -71.46
CA GLN A 37 40.57 -58.45 -70.36
C GLN A 37 40.89 -57.53 -69.19
N LEU A 38 40.81 -58.04 -67.96
CA LEU A 38 41.15 -57.27 -66.75
C LEU A 38 42.64 -56.92 -66.74
N VAL A 39 42.95 -55.66 -66.41
CA VAL A 39 44.31 -55.23 -66.10
C VAL A 39 44.50 -55.47 -64.60
N THR A 40 45.28 -56.49 -64.22
CA THR A 40 45.42 -56.93 -62.83
C THR A 40 46.83 -56.71 -62.31
N ASN A 41 46.97 -56.30 -61.05
CA ASN A 41 48.25 -56.07 -60.38
C ASN A 41 49.23 -55.20 -61.21
N HIS A 42 48.70 -54.19 -61.89
CA HIS A 42 49.46 -53.34 -62.81
C HIS A 42 49.18 -51.86 -62.59
N ALA A 43 50.18 -51.03 -62.91
CA ALA A 43 50.07 -49.58 -62.90
C ALA A 43 49.10 -49.12 -64.00
N VAL A 44 48.14 -48.28 -63.66
CA VAL A 44 47.19 -47.71 -64.63
C VAL A 44 47.22 -46.20 -64.50
N GLY A 45 47.64 -45.52 -65.57
CA GLY A 45 47.57 -44.08 -65.64
C GLY A 45 46.11 -43.68 -65.53
N MET A 46 45.76 -42.79 -64.61
CA MET A 46 44.39 -42.28 -64.47
C MET A 46 44.39 -40.76 -64.52
N LYS A 47 43.43 -40.22 -65.27
CA LYS A 47 43.05 -38.81 -65.25
C LYS A 47 41.56 -38.70 -64.97
N ILE A 48 41.23 -37.89 -63.97
CA ILE A 48 39.85 -37.59 -63.59
C ILE A 48 39.57 -36.15 -63.95
N SER A 49 38.43 -35.90 -64.59
CA SER A 49 37.95 -34.57 -64.91
C SER A 49 36.52 -34.38 -64.41
N ILE A 50 36.21 -33.20 -63.86
CA ILE A 50 34.86 -32.77 -63.50
C ILE A 50 34.40 -31.75 -64.53
N LEU A 51 33.27 -32.05 -65.18
CA LEU A 51 32.66 -31.24 -66.22
C LEU A 51 31.39 -30.60 -65.68
N GLN A 52 31.16 -29.33 -65.99
CA GLN A 52 29.95 -28.60 -65.60
C GLN A 52 28.92 -28.58 -66.75
N GLY A 53 27.64 -28.72 -66.40
CA GLY A 53 26.50 -28.56 -67.30
C GLY A 53 26.09 -29.82 -68.06
N SER A 54 27.03 -30.52 -68.71
CA SER A 54 26.74 -31.72 -69.52
C SER A 54 27.92 -32.70 -69.55
N ALA A 55 27.69 -33.91 -70.10
CA ALA A 55 28.73 -34.94 -70.26
C ALA A 55 29.88 -34.55 -71.22
N THR A 56 29.71 -33.47 -71.99
CA THR A 56 30.76 -32.87 -72.85
C THR A 56 30.99 -31.40 -72.50
N GLY A 57 30.62 -30.99 -71.28
CA GLY A 57 30.71 -29.61 -70.82
C GLY A 57 32.13 -29.14 -70.53
N THR A 58 32.25 -27.92 -70.01
CA THR A 58 33.56 -27.36 -69.65
C THR A 58 34.18 -28.11 -68.48
N VAL A 59 35.44 -28.51 -68.61
CA VAL A 59 36.23 -29.08 -67.51
C VAL A 59 36.54 -27.98 -66.50
N VAL A 60 35.93 -28.05 -65.32
CA VAL A 60 36.17 -27.10 -64.21
C VAL A 60 37.29 -27.56 -63.29
N TYR A 61 37.59 -28.86 -63.30
CA TYR A 61 38.68 -29.45 -62.55
C TYR A 61 39.19 -30.71 -63.26
N SER A 62 40.50 -30.93 -63.26
CA SER A 62 41.07 -32.24 -63.59
C SER A 62 42.31 -32.54 -62.77
N GLU A 63 42.58 -33.81 -62.53
CA GLU A 63 43.75 -34.30 -61.81
C GLU A 63 44.32 -35.58 -62.44
N THR A 64 45.61 -35.78 -62.27
CA THR A 64 46.31 -37.03 -62.51
C THR A 64 46.88 -37.55 -61.20
N TYR A 65 47.43 -38.76 -61.19
CA TYR A 65 47.89 -39.39 -59.96
C TYR A 65 49.39 -39.73 -60.04
N SER A 66 50.13 -39.30 -59.03
CA SER A 66 51.54 -39.61 -58.83
C SER A 66 51.78 -39.89 -57.33
N PRO A 67 52.13 -41.13 -56.93
CA PRO A 67 52.41 -42.29 -57.78
C PRO A 67 51.19 -42.80 -58.55
N VAL A 68 51.44 -43.46 -59.68
CA VAL A 68 50.38 -43.99 -60.56
C VAL A 68 49.59 -45.10 -59.84
N PRO A 69 48.24 -45.06 -59.84
CA PRO A 69 47.40 -46.05 -59.15
C PRO A 69 47.67 -47.48 -59.63
N GLN A 70 47.55 -48.44 -58.72
CA GLN A 70 47.72 -49.87 -59.01
C GLN A 70 46.36 -50.57 -59.00
N THR A 71 46.13 -51.44 -59.97
CA THR A 71 44.99 -52.37 -59.96
C THR A 71 45.30 -53.56 -59.06
N ASN A 72 44.29 -54.14 -58.40
CA ASN A 72 44.47 -55.38 -57.65
C ASN A 72 44.27 -56.63 -58.53
N ALA A 73 44.28 -57.83 -57.94
CA ALA A 73 44.07 -59.10 -58.64
C ALA A 73 42.72 -59.21 -59.38
N ASN A 74 41.74 -58.39 -59.00
CA ASN A 74 40.41 -58.31 -59.64
C ASN A 74 40.30 -57.17 -60.65
N GLY A 75 41.41 -56.47 -60.94
CA GLY A 75 41.45 -55.31 -61.82
C GLY A 75 40.81 -54.05 -61.23
N LEU A 76 40.50 -54.05 -59.93
CA LEU A 76 39.92 -52.91 -59.23
C LEU A 76 41.02 -51.90 -58.88
N VAL A 77 40.77 -50.64 -59.18
CA VAL A 77 41.55 -49.49 -58.72
C VAL A 77 40.69 -48.64 -57.79
N ILE A 78 41.29 -48.13 -56.71
CA ILE A 78 40.65 -47.26 -55.72
C ILE A 78 41.46 -45.98 -55.66
N ILE A 79 40.81 -44.84 -55.86
CA ILE A 79 41.43 -43.51 -55.79
C ILE A 79 40.55 -42.56 -54.98
N GLU A 80 41.16 -41.52 -54.43
CA GLU A 80 40.47 -40.38 -53.86
C GLU A 80 40.54 -39.23 -54.87
N ILE A 81 39.39 -38.77 -55.34
CA ILE A 81 39.29 -37.58 -56.20
C ILE A 81 39.48 -36.35 -55.33
N GLY A 82 40.35 -35.42 -55.75
CA GLY A 82 40.76 -34.24 -54.99
C GLY A 82 42.06 -34.43 -54.21
N SER A 83 42.69 -35.61 -54.30
CA SER A 83 44.01 -35.88 -53.69
C SER A 83 45.13 -36.08 -54.71
N GLY A 84 44.81 -36.09 -56.01
CA GLY A 84 45.78 -36.21 -57.09
C GLY A 84 46.55 -34.91 -57.31
N VAL A 85 47.40 -34.93 -58.34
CA VAL A 85 48.11 -33.75 -58.86
C VAL A 85 47.15 -32.99 -59.78
N PRO A 86 46.71 -31.77 -59.43
CA PRO A 86 45.80 -31.00 -60.27
C PRO A 86 46.43 -30.66 -61.61
N ALA A 87 45.72 -30.97 -62.70
CA ALA A 87 46.08 -30.58 -64.06
C ALA A 87 45.28 -29.35 -64.53
N THR A 88 44.09 -29.10 -63.98
CA THR A 88 43.28 -27.90 -64.25
C THR A 88 42.39 -27.61 -63.05
N GLY A 89 42.25 -26.33 -62.67
CA GLY A 89 41.38 -25.90 -61.57
C GLY A 89 41.86 -26.35 -60.18
N ILE A 90 41.11 -25.97 -59.14
CA ILE A 90 41.36 -26.36 -57.75
C ILE A 90 40.10 -27.06 -57.21
N PHE A 91 40.23 -28.29 -56.71
CA PHE A 91 39.08 -29.11 -56.29
C PHE A 91 38.20 -28.43 -55.25
N THR A 92 38.83 -27.77 -54.27
CA THR A 92 38.17 -27.06 -53.17
C THR A 92 37.42 -25.81 -53.61
N SER A 93 37.70 -25.30 -54.81
CA SER A 93 37.07 -24.10 -55.39
C SER A 93 35.88 -24.41 -56.31
N ILE A 94 35.57 -25.70 -56.55
CA ILE A 94 34.44 -26.09 -57.40
C ILE A 94 33.14 -25.60 -56.75
N ASN A 95 32.37 -24.77 -57.47
CA ASN A 95 31.06 -24.32 -57.04
C ASN A 95 30.00 -25.42 -57.25
N TRP A 96 29.96 -26.42 -56.38
CA TRP A 96 29.03 -27.55 -56.48
C TRP A 96 27.53 -27.17 -56.56
N GLY A 97 27.15 -25.93 -56.21
CA GLY A 97 25.79 -25.39 -56.37
C GLY A 97 25.49 -24.75 -57.73
N GLY A 98 26.49 -24.61 -58.60
CA GLY A 98 26.39 -23.90 -59.89
C GLY A 98 25.75 -24.69 -61.03
N GLY A 99 25.12 -25.84 -60.76
CA GLY A 99 24.45 -26.68 -61.76
C GLY A 99 24.78 -28.17 -61.62
N THR A 100 24.50 -28.93 -62.67
CA THR A 100 24.82 -30.37 -62.74
C THR A 100 26.28 -30.60 -63.10
N TYR A 101 26.93 -31.55 -62.43
CA TYR A 101 28.31 -31.94 -62.69
C TYR A 101 28.42 -33.38 -63.20
N TYR A 102 29.45 -33.65 -64.00
CA TYR A 102 29.76 -34.96 -64.56
C TYR A 102 31.20 -35.33 -64.26
N LEU A 103 31.43 -36.59 -63.93
CA LEU A 103 32.75 -37.18 -63.72
C LEU A 103 33.18 -37.91 -64.99
N LYS A 104 34.25 -37.45 -65.61
CA LYS A 104 34.90 -38.12 -66.75
C LYS A 104 36.14 -38.85 -66.26
N THR A 105 36.24 -40.13 -66.63
CA THR A 105 37.35 -41.00 -66.29
C THR A 105 38.12 -41.36 -67.54
N GLU A 106 39.42 -41.11 -67.52
CA GLU A 106 40.33 -41.39 -68.62
C GLU A 106 41.49 -42.25 -68.09
N ILE A 107 41.89 -43.28 -68.84
CA ILE A 107 42.91 -44.23 -68.41
C ILE A 107 43.99 -44.48 -69.47
N ASP A 108 45.18 -44.84 -69.01
CA ASP A 108 46.22 -45.49 -69.79
C ASP A 108 46.52 -46.87 -69.14
N PRO A 109 46.04 -47.98 -69.73
CA PRO A 109 46.24 -49.32 -69.21
C PRO A 109 47.71 -49.74 -69.06
N ALA A 110 48.64 -49.08 -69.74
CA ALA A 110 50.08 -49.35 -69.64
C ALA A 110 50.78 -48.50 -68.57
N GLY A 111 50.02 -47.72 -67.79
CA GLY A 111 50.57 -46.90 -66.70
C GLY A 111 51.14 -45.54 -67.15
N GLY A 112 51.02 -45.19 -68.43
CA GLY A 112 51.56 -43.95 -69.01
C GLY A 112 50.62 -42.75 -68.95
N THR A 113 50.81 -41.81 -69.86
CA THR A 113 50.05 -40.56 -69.99
C THR A 113 49.18 -40.47 -71.25
N ASN A 114 49.06 -41.56 -72.01
CA ASN A 114 48.25 -41.63 -73.23
C ASN A 114 46.81 -42.00 -72.88
N TYR A 115 46.11 -41.08 -72.23
CA TYR A 115 44.79 -41.34 -71.67
C TYR A 115 43.70 -41.50 -72.75
N THR A 116 42.89 -42.55 -72.59
CA THR A 116 41.68 -42.81 -73.38
C THR A 116 40.45 -42.71 -72.49
N VAL A 117 39.34 -42.17 -73.03
CA VAL A 117 38.10 -41.97 -72.25
C VAL A 117 37.41 -43.31 -72.02
N VAL A 118 37.17 -43.65 -70.76
CA VAL A 118 36.47 -44.88 -70.36
C VAL A 118 35.00 -44.64 -70.11
N GLY A 119 34.65 -43.47 -69.58
CA GLY A 119 33.25 -43.14 -69.30
C GLY A 119 33.08 -41.71 -68.79
N THR A 120 31.85 -41.22 -68.88
CA THR A 120 31.42 -39.98 -68.25
C THR A 120 30.06 -40.20 -67.58
N SER A 121 29.99 -39.98 -66.27
CA SER A 121 28.79 -40.22 -65.46
C SER A 121 28.35 -38.96 -64.71
N ARG A 122 27.04 -38.73 -64.58
CA ARG A 122 26.53 -37.59 -63.80
C ARG A 122 26.80 -37.79 -62.31
N LEU A 123 27.35 -36.78 -61.64
CA LEU A 123 27.45 -36.75 -60.18
C LEU A 123 26.08 -36.39 -59.61
N LEU A 124 25.49 -37.33 -58.87
CA LEU A 124 24.25 -37.10 -58.13
C LEU A 124 24.59 -36.67 -56.71
N SER A 125 23.91 -35.63 -56.21
CA SER A 125 23.97 -35.27 -54.80
C SER A 125 23.39 -36.40 -53.94
N VAL A 126 24.07 -36.75 -52.85
CA VAL A 126 23.53 -37.67 -51.84
C VAL A 126 22.32 -36.98 -51.18
N PRO A 127 21.19 -37.66 -50.92
CA PRO A 127 20.00 -37.03 -50.34
C PRO A 127 20.28 -36.21 -49.06
N TYR A 128 21.26 -36.63 -48.26
CA TYR A 128 21.68 -35.93 -47.02
C TYR A 128 22.49 -34.65 -47.25
N SER A 129 23.14 -34.45 -48.40
CA SER A 129 23.98 -33.26 -48.65
C SER A 129 23.18 -32.04 -49.14
N LEU A 130 21.93 -32.24 -49.62
CA LEU A 130 21.04 -31.13 -49.95
C LEU A 130 20.47 -30.47 -48.68
N PHE A 131 20.20 -31.28 -47.65
CA PHE A 131 19.64 -30.82 -46.38
C PHE A 131 20.66 -30.08 -45.50
N SER A 132 21.96 -30.41 -45.60
CA SER A 132 23.00 -29.80 -44.76
C SER A 132 23.39 -28.37 -45.14
N LYS A 133 23.07 -27.91 -46.37
CA LYS A 133 23.29 -26.51 -46.79
C LYS A 133 22.22 -25.56 -46.22
N GLU A 134 20.99 -26.05 -46.03
CA GLU A 134 19.90 -25.24 -45.46
C GLU A 134 19.83 -25.35 -43.93
N ALA A 135 20.26 -26.48 -43.34
CA ALA A 135 20.23 -26.67 -41.89
C ALA A 135 21.42 -26.04 -41.12
N GLY A 136 22.49 -25.66 -41.81
CA GLY A 136 23.75 -25.25 -41.18
C GLY A 136 23.80 -23.84 -40.56
N THR A 137 22.77 -23.00 -40.73
CA THR A 137 22.80 -21.58 -40.29
C THR A 137 21.51 -21.07 -39.64
N ALA A 138 20.61 -21.96 -39.18
CA ALA A 138 19.46 -21.53 -38.38
C ALA A 138 19.75 -21.65 -36.88
N THR A 139 20.70 -20.88 -36.37
CA THR A 139 20.76 -20.61 -34.93
C THR A 139 19.68 -19.60 -34.58
N ASN A 140 18.46 -20.08 -34.31
CA ASN A 140 17.41 -19.44 -33.50
C ASN A 140 17.29 -17.90 -33.56
N ALA A 141 17.21 -17.30 -34.75
CA ALA A 141 16.79 -15.91 -34.88
C ALA A 141 15.72 -15.82 -35.95
N VAL A 142 14.46 -15.87 -35.52
CA VAL A 142 13.37 -15.33 -36.34
C VAL A 142 13.52 -13.81 -36.26
N THR A 143 14.07 -13.19 -37.29
CA THR A 143 14.12 -11.72 -37.39
C THR A 143 12.71 -11.22 -37.72
N LEU A 144 12.04 -10.64 -36.73
CA LEU A 144 10.66 -10.18 -36.82
C LEU A 144 10.61 -8.71 -37.24
N ASN A 145 10.64 -8.47 -38.55
CA ASN A 145 10.51 -7.12 -39.12
C ASN A 145 9.05 -6.70 -39.40
N GLY A 146 8.07 -7.49 -38.96
CA GLY A 146 6.64 -7.22 -39.14
C GLY A 146 5.76 -8.10 -38.24
N ASP A 147 4.45 -7.83 -38.26
CA ASP A 147 3.45 -8.52 -37.44
C ASP A 147 3.55 -10.05 -37.59
N GLN A 148 3.50 -10.75 -36.45
CA GLN A 148 3.52 -12.20 -36.43
C GLN A 148 2.22 -12.74 -35.90
N THR A 149 1.62 -13.66 -36.65
CA THR A 149 0.57 -14.52 -36.12
C THR A 149 1.22 -15.80 -35.62
N ILE A 150 1.26 -15.96 -34.31
CA ILE A 150 1.76 -17.16 -33.68
C ILE A 150 0.55 -18.03 -33.29
N SER A 151 0.29 -19.09 -34.05
CA SER A 151 -0.85 -19.99 -33.79
C SER A 151 -0.59 -20.97 -32.64
N GLY A 152 -1.66 -21.27 -31.89
CA GLY A 152 -1.66 -22.22 -30.77
C GLY A 152 -1.07 -21.68 -29.47
N THR A 153 -1.20 -22.45 -28.38
CA THR A 153 -0.64 -22.10 -27.06
C THR A 153 0.88 -22.10 -27.10
N LYS A 154 1.51 -21.04 -26.59
CA LYS A 154 2.95 -20.97 -26.38
C LYS A 154 3.27 -21.04 -24.90
N THR A 155 4.11 -21.99 -24.54
CA THR A 155 4.61 -22.20 -23.19
C THR A 155 6.06 -21.76 -23.15
N PHE A 156 6.38 -20.82 -22.27
CA PHE A 156 7.75 -20.33 -22.08
C PHE A 156 8.32 -20.93 -20.78
N GLY A 157 9.53 -21.47 -20.85
CA GLY A 157 10.23 -22.05 -19.69
C GLY A 157 10.92 -21.02 -18.80
N SER A 158 10.99 -19.77 -19.24
CA SER A 158 11.62 -18.64 -18.55
C SER A 158 10.83 -17.37 -18.85
N ASP A 159 11.16 -16.29 -18.12
CA ASP A 159 10.55 -14.99 -18.33
C ASP A 159 10.77 -14.48 -19.75
N ILE A 160 9.79 -13.74 -20.27
CA ILE A 160 9.87 -13.06 -21.55
C ILE A 160 10.30 -11.62 -21.32
N LEU A 161 11.16 -11.11 -22.20
CA LEU A 161 11.52 -9.70 -22.23
C LEU A 161 10.77 -9.00 -23.37
N VAL A 162 9.89 -8.06 -23.04
CA VAL A 162 9.12 -7.27 -24.01
C VAL A 162 9.55 -5.80 -23.89
N ASN A 163 10.36 -5.31 -24.84
CA ASN A 163 10.94 -3.96 -24.80
C ASN A 163 11.63 -3.64 -23.45
N GLY A 164 12.32 -4.62 -22.86
CA GLY A 164 12.96 -4.48 -21.55
C GLY A 164 12.06 -4.75 -20.34
N LEU A 165 10.75 -4.96 -20.54
CA LEU A 165 9.83 -5.37 -19.48
C LEU A 165 9.91 -6.87 -19.28
N THR A 166 10.20 -7.30 -18.05
CA THR A 166 10.10 -8.71 -17.66
C THR A 166 8.64 -9.08 -17.53
N VAL A 167 8.19 -10.14 -18.21
CA VAL A 167 6.87 -10.75 -18.06
C VAL A 167 7.06 -12.21 -17.67
N GLY A 168 6.64 -12.59 -16.47
CA GLY A 168 6.82 -13.93 -15.94
C GLY A 168 6.88 -13.98 -14.42
N LYS A 169 7.91 -14.61 -13.87
CA LYS A 169 8.09 -14.91 -12.44
C LYS A 169 9.12 -14.02 -11.74
N GLY A 170 9.95 -13.30 -12.48
CA GLY A 170 11.00 -12.44 -11.95
C GLY A 170 12.24 -13.21 -11.50
N GLY A 171 13.00 -12.61 -10.56
CA GLY A 171 14.23 -13.19 -10.02
C GLY A 171 14.03 -14.63 -9.50
N ASN A 172 15.00 -15.49 -9.77
CA ASN A 172 15.03 -16.91 -9.38
C ASN A 172 13.84 -17.78 -9.84
N ALA A 173 12.98 -17.28 -10.75
CA ALA A 173 11.90 -18.03 -11.37
C ALA A 173 10.97 -18.77 -10.37
N ILE A 174 10.75 -18.18 -9.19
CA ILE A 174 9.88 -18.74 -8.14
C ILE A 174 8.45 -18.83 -8.67
N THR A 175 7.85 -20.03 -8.62
CA THR A 175 6.69 -20.38 -9.45
C THR A 175 5.41 -19.59 -9.19
N SER A 176 5.21 -19.09 -7.98
CA SER A 176 3.99 -18.36 -7.60
C SER A 176 4.13 -16.84 -7.63
N ASN A 177 5.30 -16.31 -8.02
CA ASN A 177 5.45 -14.88 -8.25
C ASN A 177 4.90 -14.50 -9.64
N THR A 178 4.37 -13.29 -9.75
CA THR A 178 3.86 -12.69 -10.99
C THR A 178 4.52 -11.34 -11.22
N VAL A 179 5.14 -11.16 -12.38
CA VAL A 179 5.91 -9.95 -12.72
C VAL A 179 5.56 -9.45 -14.10
N CYS A 180 5.36 -8.14 -14.22
CA CYS A 180 5.25 -7.40 -15.47
C CYS A 180 5.81 -5.98 -15.30
N GLY A 181 7.08 -5.75 -15.63
CA GLY A 181 7.68 -4.43 -15.47
C GLY A 181 9.18 -4.36 -15.73
N TYR A 182 9.69 -3.15 -15.93
CA TYR A 182 11.12 -2.90 -16.03
C TYR A 182 11.75 -2.94 -14.63
N GLN A 183 12.76 -3.78 -14.43
CA GLN A 183 13.43 -3.98 -13.13
C GLN A 183 12.48 -4.35 -11.98
N ALA A 184 11.30 -4.88 -12.28
CA ALA A 184 10.33 -5.34 -11.28
C ALA A 184 10.77 -6.69 -10.70
N LEU A 185 10.73 -6.81 -9.37
CA LEU A 185 11.05 -8.05 -8.62
C LEU A 185 12.36 -8.75 -9.08
N GLY A 186 13.40 -7.96 -9.39
CA GLY A 186 14.65 -8.49 -9.95
C GLY A 186 15.63 -9.03 -8.90
N ALA A 187 15.56 -8.56 -7.65
CA ALA A 187 16.52 -8.89 -6.60
C ALA A 187 16.10 -10.10 -5.72
N ILE A 188 14.92 -10.67 -5.95
CA ILE A 188 14.37 -11.71 -5.08
C ILE A 188 15.22 -12.98 -5.15
N THR A 189 15.62 -13.51 -3.99
CA THR A 189 16.45 -14.72 -3.83
C THR A 189 15.66 -15.90 -3.27
N TRP A 190 14.66 -15.62 -2.46
CA TRP A 190 13.65 -16.53 -1.92
C TRP A 190 12.37 -15.75 -1.67
N GLY A 191 11.24 -16.43 -1.45
CA GLY A 191 9.95 -15.75 -1.19
C GLY A 191 8.98 -15.87 -2.36
N ALA A 192 7.78 -16.32 -2.02
CA ALA A 192 6.74 -16.74 -2.94
C ALA A 192 5.52 -15.79 -2.87
N ASP A 193 4.62 -15.91 -3.84
CA ASP A 193 3.32 -15.22 -3.85
C ASP A 193 3.43 -13.69 -3.89
N ASN A 194 4.43 -13.18 -4.60
CA ASN A 194 4.62 -11.75 -4.83
C ASN A 194 4.14 -11.34 -6.23
N THR A 195 3.43 -10.22 -6.30
CA THR A 195 2.93 -9.61 -7.53
C THR A 195 3.61 -8.27 -7.75
N ALA A 196 4.28 -8.07 -8.90
CA ALA A 196 5.01 -6.84 -9.22
C ALA A 196 4.68 -6.33 -10.63
N PHE A 197 3.94 -5.22 -10.71
CA PHE A 197 3.58 -4.55 -11.95
C PHE A 197 4.10 -3.10 -11.97
N GLY A 198 4.91 -2.76 -12.98
CA GLY A 198 5.41 -1.40 -13.18
C GLY A 198 6.93 -1.24 -13.01
N TYR A 199 7.44 -0.05 -13.33
CA TYR A 199 8.87 0.28 -13.23
C TYR A 199 9.35 0.18 -11.78
N GLN A 200 10.35 -0.65 -11.51
CA GLN A 200 10.94 -0.84 -10.17
C GLN A 200 9.96 -1.26 -9.06
N ALA A 201 8.82 -1.86 -9.38
CA ALA A 201 7.94 -2.47 -8.38
C ALA A 201 8.66 -3.62 -7.67
N LEU A 202 8.70 -3.61 -6.33
CA LEU A 202 9.46 -4.60 -5.52
C LEU A 202 10.94 -4.76 -5.90
N HIS A 203 11.57 -3.72 -6.44
CA HIS A 203 12.91 -3.81 -7.03
C HIS A 203 13.98 -4.38 -6.08
N SER A 204 14.01 -3.90 -4.83
CA SER A 204 15.04 -4.24 -3.85
C SER A 204 14.63 -5.41 -2.94
N LEU A 205 13.50 -6.06 -3.20
CA LEU A 205 13.03 -7.16 -2.35
C LEU A 205 13.94 -8.38 -2.55
N THR A 206 14.74 -8.74 -1.53
CA THR A 206 15.63 -9.91 -1.55
C THR A 206 14.95 -11.19 -1.06
N GLY A 207 13.94 -11.07 -0.18
CA GLY A 207 13.03 -12.17 0.11
C GLY A 207 11.91 -11.83 1.10
N SER A 208 10.69 -12.19 0.72
CA SER A 208 9.45 -11.99 1.50
C SER A 208 8.28 -12.69 0.79
N TYR A 209 7.13 -12.79 1.46
CA TYR A 209 5.92 -13.44 0.96
C TYR A 209 4.76 -12.45 0.83
N TYR A 210 3.82 -12.76 -0.07
CA TYR A 210 2.48 -12.16 -0.13
C TYR A 210 2.45 -10.65 -0.38
N ASN A 211 3.39 -10.10 -1.16
CA ASN A 211 3.39 -8.67 -1.48
C ASN A 211 2.76 -8.39 -2.83
N THR A 212 1.89 -7.39 -2.92
CA THR A 212 1.31 -6.91 -4.17
C THR A 212 1.77 -5.48 -4.42
N ALA A 213 2.52 -5.24 -5.49
CA ALA A 213 3.02 -3.93 -5.89
C ALA A 213 2.57 -3.61 -7.32
N ILE A 214 1.74 -2.58 -7.47
CA ILE A 214 1.23 -2.12 -8.77
C ILE A 214 1.48 -0.61 -8.87
N GLY A 215 2.40 -0.21 -9.75
CA GLY A 215 2.79 1.17 -9.96
C GLY A 215 4.30 1.37 -9.92
N SER A 216 4.75 2.51 -10.45
CA SER A 216 6.17 2.85 -10.45
C SER A 216 6.72 2.95 -9.02
N ALA A 217 7.77 2.20 -8.71
CA ALA A 217 8.43 2.12 -7.41
C ALA A 217 7.51 1.77 -6.22
N ALA A 218 6.36 1.14 -6.48
CA ALA A 218 5.54 0.57 -5.41
C ALA A 218 6.34 -0.51 -4.65
N LEU A 219 6.38 -0.42 -3.31
CA LEU A 219 7.14 -1.32 -2.43
C LEU A 219 8.64 -1.48 -2.82
N LYS A 220 9.25 -0.46 -3.42
CA LYS A 220 10.62 -0.53 -3.97
C LYS A 220 11.65 -1.09 -2.97
N ASN A 221 11.65 -0.59 -1.73
CA ASN A 221 12.59 -1.00 -0.67
C ASN A 221 11.95 -1.94 0.37
N ASN A 222 10.89 -2.65 -0.01
CA ASN A 222 10.16 -3.52 0.91
C ASN A 222 11.01 -4.68 1.43
N THR A 223 11.01 -4.91 2.74
CA THR A 223 11.57 -6.13 3.36
C THR A 223 10.55 -6.92 4.19
N GLY A 224 9.35 -6.37 4.44
CA GLY A 224 8.29 -7.02 5.22
C GLY A 224 7.32 -7.86 4.37
N PRO A 225 6.58 -8.82 4.96
CA PRO A 225 5.59 -9.63 4.25
C PRO A 225 4.17 -9.03 4.27
N GLY A 226 3.34 -9.47 3.31
CA GLY A 226 1.91 -9.22 3.34
C GLY A 226 1.49 -7.78 3.01
N ASN A 227 2.30 -7.03 2.26
CA ASN A 227 1.99 -5.63 1.94
C ASN A 227 1.33 -5.48 0.56
N THR A 228 0.28 -4.66 0.48
CA THR A 228 -0.37 -4.27 -0.79
C THR A 228 -0.11 -2.79 -1.06
N ALA A 229 0.46 -2.47 -2.21
CA ALA A 229 0.76 -1.12 -2.66
C ALA A 229 0.28 -0.91 -4.10
N ILE A 230 -0.67 -0.01 -4.31
CA ILE A 230 -1.24 0.34 -5.61
C ILE A 230 -1.11 1.85 -5.80
N GLY A 231 -0.18 2.28 -6.64
CA GLY A 231 0.12 3.69 -6.88
C GLY A 231 1.62 3.96 -6.97
N CYS A 232 1.98 5.05 -7.64
CA CYS A 232 3.38 5.46 -7.74
C CYS A 232 3.95 5.78 -6.34
N ASN A 233 5.10 5.16 -6.02
CA ASN A 233 5.80 5.27 -4.75
C ASN A 233 4.97 4.87 -3.50
N ALA A 234 3.86 4.14 -3.65
CA ALA A 234 3.13 3.61 -2.50
C ALA A 234 4.02 2.62 -1.71
N LEU A 235 4.14 2.80 -0.38
CA LEU A 235 5.02 2.01 0.50
C LEU A 235 6.49 1.91 0.05
N SER A 236 7.01 2.88 -0.71
CA SER A 236 8.34 2.77 -1.35
C SER A 236 9.50 2.59 -0.37
N LEU A 237 9.40 3.06 0.88
CA LEU A 237 10.49 3.03 1.87
C LEU A 237 10.28 2.00 3.00
N ASN A 238 9.39 1.02 2.83
CA ASN A 238 9.04 0.04 3.86
C ASN A 238 10.15 -0.96 4.23
N THR A 239 10.99 -0.65 5.21
CA THR A 239 12.12 -1.51 5.63
C THR A 239 11.80 -2.61 6.66
N GLY A 240 10.54 -3.00 6.83
CA GLY A 240 10.16 -4.12 7.70
C GLY A 240 8.69 -4.22 8.10
N GLY A 241 7.90 -3.19 7.83
CA GLY A 241 6.46 -3.19 8.11
C GLY A 241 5.72 -4.31 7.39
N ASN A 242 4.74 -4.92 8.06
CA ASN A 242 3.95 -6.04 7.54
C ASN A 242 2.46 -5.74 7.55
N TYR A 243 1.71 -6.39 6.66
CA TYR A 243 0.24 -6.29 6.58
C TYR A 243 -0.28 -4.86 6.33
N ASN A 244 0.48 -4.04 5.59
CA ASN A 244 0.03 -2.70 5.21
C ASN A 244 -0.71 -2.72 3.87
N THR A 245 -1.77 -1.93 3.75
CA THR A 245 -2.48 -1.67 2.48
C THR A 245 -2.35 -0.19 2.14
N ALA A 246 -1.75 0.14 1.00
CA ALA A 246 -1.54 1.50 0.52
C ALA A 246 -2.07 1.64 -0.92
N THR A 247 -3.09 2.46 -1.13
CA THR A 247 -3.63 2.76 -2.46
C THR A 247 -3.65 4.26 -2.69
N GLY A 248 -2.91 4.74 -3.68
CA GLY A 248 -2.78 6.17 -3.99
C GLY A 248 -1.33 6.60 -4.20
N LEU A 249 -1.15 7.72 -4.88
CA LEU A 249 0.17 8.33 -5.09
C LEU A 249 0.79 8.69 -3.73
N TYR A 250 1.98 8.15 -3.45
CA TYR A 250 2.70 8.34 -2.19
C TYR A 250 1.94 7.92 -0.91
N ALA A 251 0.96 7.02 -0.99
CA ALA A 251 0.34 6.45 0.20
C ALA A 251 1.38 5.64 1.02
N LEU A 252 1.47 5.89 2.34
CA LEU A 252 2.44 5.25 3.24
C LEU A 252 3.91 5.35 2.77
N TYR A 253 4.29 6.43 2.08
CA TYR A 253 5.60 6.55 1.43
C TYR A 253 6.80 6.33 2.36
N LYS A 254 6.80 6.95 3.56
CA LYS A 254 7.92 6.87 4.52
C LYS A 254 7.81 5.77 5.58
N ASN A 255 6.87 4.83 5.43
CA ASN A 255 6.74 3.70 6.36
C ASN A 255 8.07 2.97 6.48
N THR A 256 8.58 2.74 7.69
CA THR A 256 9.81 1.96 7.89
C THR A 256 9.49 0.59 8.46
N THR A 257 9.05 0.52 9.71
CA THR A 257 8.78 -0.75 10.41
C THR A 257 7.33 -0.93 10.84
N ALA A 258 6.45 0.05 10.58
CA ALA A 258 5.09 -0.01 11.06
C ALA A 258 4.24 -1.05 10.31
N GLY A 259 3.37 -1.75 11.03
CA GLY A 259 2.51 -2.79 10.48
C GLY A 259 1.02 -2.48 10.61
N SER A 260 0.22 -3.24 9.86
CA SER A 260 -1.25 -3.22 9.95
C SER A 260 -1.89 -1.85 9.69
N ASN A 261 -1.31 -1.04 8.80
CA ASN A 261 -1.89 0.24 8.40
C ASN A 261 -2.70 0.12 7.10
N THR A 262 -3.79 0.88 7.00
CA THR A 262 -4.58 1.05 5.78
C THR A 262 -4.53 2.52 5.35
N ALA A 263 -4.05 2.80 4.14
CA ALA A 263 -3.96 4.13 3.56
C ALA A 263 -4.59 4.14 2.16
N TYR A 264 -5.63 4.93 1.98
CA TYR A 264 -6.33 5.10 0.70
C TYR A 264 -6.44 6.59 0.36
N GLY A 265 -5.76 7.04 -0.69
CA GLY A 265 -5.72 8.44 -1.10
C GLY A 265 -4.31 8.94 -1.38
N VAL A 266 -4.23 10.12 -2.01
CA VAL A 266 -2.94 10.75 -2.30
C VAL A 266 -2.31 11.26 -0.99
N GLN A 267 -1.06 10.85 -0.73
CA GLN A 267 -0.30 11.22 0.49
C GLN A 267 -0.98 10.81 1.82
N SER A 268 -1.90 9.86 1.82
CA SER A 268 -2.45 9.31 3.06
C SER A 268 -1.35 8.58 3.84
N LEU A 269 -1.18 8.90 5.13
CA LEU A 269 -0.08 8.38 5.98
C LEU A 269 1.34 8.60 5.41
N TYR A 270 1.57 9.70 4.68
CA TYR A 270 2.83 9.96 3.97
C TYR A 270 4.09 9.90 4.85
N GLU A 271 4.08 10.54 6.03
CA GLU A 271 5.22 10.62 6.97
C GLU A 271 5.28 9.49 8.00
N ASN A 272 4.38 8.50 7.94
CA ASN A 272 4.33 7.42 8.93
C ASN A 272 5.64 6.65 8.95
N THR A 273 6.33 6.56 10.10
CA THR A 273 7.57 5.79 10.21
C THR A 273 7.33 4.49 10.96
N THR A 274 6.79 4.57 12.18
CA THR A 274 6.63 3.41 13.09
C THR A 274 5.21 3.24 13.65
N GLY A 275 4.30 4.18 13.36
CA GLY A 275 2.91 4.13 13.80
C GLY A 275 2.12 2.99 13.14
N SER A 276 1.59 2.07 13.94
CA SER A 276 0.88 0.87 13.50
C SER A 276 -0.63 0.95 13.79
N PHE A 277 -1.40 0.11 13.11
CA PHE A 277 -2.86 0.02 13.28
C PHE A 277 -3.62 1.32 12.95
N ASN A 278 -3.13 2.11 12.00
CA ASN A 278 -3.80 3.32 11.54
C ASN A 278 -4.65 3.06 10.29
N THR A 279 -5.84 3.65 10.22
CA THR A 279 -6.70 3.68 9.04
C THR A 279 -6.82 5.10 8.54
N ALA A 280 -6.45 5.36 7.29
CA ALA A 280 -6.46 6.67 6.66
C ALA A 280 -7.14 6.58 5.28
N TYR A 281 -8.28 7.24 5.11
CA TYR A 281 -9.07 7.24 3.88
C TYR A 281 -9.37 8.68 3.46
N GLY A 282 -8.75 9.15 2.38
CA GLY A 282 -8.87 10.50 1.86
C GLY A 282 -7.51 11.14 1.57
N THR A 283 -7.48 12.10 0.65
CA THR A 283 -6.24 12.82 0.32
C THR A 283 -5.67 13.50 1.56
N SER A 284 -4.38 13.24 1.84
CA SER A 284 -3.63 13.76 2.98
C SER A 284 -4.23 13.45 4.36
N SER A 285 -5.06 12.41 4.49
CA SER A 285 -5.50 11.91 5.80
C SER A 285 -4.32 11.33 6.58
N LEU A 286 -4.14 11.71 7.86
CA LEU A 286 -3.00 11.29 8.70
C LEU A 286 -1.62 11.58 8.08
N LYS A 287 -1.50 12.59 7.21
CA LYS A 287 -0.30 12.85 6.41
C LYS A 287 0.99 12.94 7.24
N SER A 288 0.95 13.61 8.39
CA SER A 288 2.14 13.92 9.19
C SER A 288 2.44 12.90 10.31
N ASN A 289 1.63 11.85 10.44
CA ASN A 289 1.78 10.88 11.54
C ASN A 289 3.16 10.27 11.47
N LYS A 290 3.91 10.20 12.56
CA LYS A 290 5.25 9.57 12.61
C LYS A 290 5.20 8.26 13.40
N THR A 291 4.69 8.34 14.63
CA THR A 291 4.71 7.21 15.60
C THR A 291 3.35 6.90 16.23
N GLY A 292 2.32 7.71 15.95
CA GLY A 292 0.99 7.52 16.51
C GLY A 292 0.34 6.21 16.04
N ASN A 293 -0.33 5.51 16.96
CA ASN A 293 -0.97 4.22 16.72
C ASN A 293 -2.49 4.31 16.84
N PHE A 294 -3.21 3.35 16.25
CA PHE A 294 -4.65 3.19 16.44
C PHE A 294 -5.50 4.42 16.04
N ASN A 295 -5.05 5.23 15.08
CA ASN A 295 -5.83 6.36 14.59
C ASN A 295 -6.71 5.95 13.40
N THR A 296 -7.94 6.47 13.37
CA THR A 296 -8.86 6.36 12.23
C THR A 296 -9.12 7.75 11.67
N ALA A 297 -8.77 7.99 10.40
CA ALA A 297 -8.96 9.26 9.71
C ALA A 297 -9.67 9.02 8.38
N VAL A 298 -10.92 9.46 8.26
CA VAL A 298 -11.75 9.29 7.07
C VAL A 298 -12.24 10.67 6.62
N GLY A 299 -11.67 11.19 5.54
CA GLY A 299 -11.95 12.51 5.02
C GLY A 299 -10.71 13.18 4.44
N ASN A 300 -10.92 14.20 3.61
CA ASN A 300 -9.83 15.03 3.12
C ASN A 300 -9.19 15.79 4.30
N PHE A 301 -7.86 15.69 4.44
CA PHE A 301 -7.09 16.30 5.52
C PHE A 301 -7.49 15.93 6.96
N ALA A 302 -8.28 14.86 7.17
CA ALA A 302 -8.58 14.37 8.52
C ALA A 302 -7.29 13.98 9.26
N LEU A 303 -7.08 14.47 10.48
CA LEU A 303 -5.87 14.23 11.29
C LEU A 303 -4.55 14.59 10.57
N SER A 304 -4.54 15.55 9.64
CA SER A 304 -3.39 15.82 8.77
C SER A 304 -2.12 16.25 9.53
N ALA A 305 -2.24 16.97 10.65
CA ALA A 305 -1.11 17.44 11.46
C ALA A 305 -0.66 16.47 12.57
N ASN A 306 -1.31 15.29 12.70
CA ASN A 306 -0.96 14.34 13.77
C ASN A 306 0.51 13.93 13.66
N THR A 307 1.27 13.96 14.75
CA THR A 307 2.69 13.57 14.74
C THR A 307 2.93 12.31 15.57
N THR A 308 2.49 12.28 16.82
CA THR A 308 2.72 11.16 17.76
C THR A 308 1.44 10.69 18.44
N ALA A 309 0.31 11.36 18.20
CA ALA A 309 -0.92 11.09 18.91
C ALA A 309 -1.55 9.76 18.50
N SER A 310 -2.20 9.10 19.46
CA SER A 310 -2.76 7.76 19.27
C SER A 310 -4.24 7.71 19.60
N LYS A 311 -4.93 6.69 19.09
CA LYS A 311 -6.33 6.37 19.41
C LYS A 311 -7.34 7.49 19.08
N ASN A 312 -7.06 8.30 18.06
CA ASN A 312 -7.99 9.33 17.61
C ASN A 312 -8.91 8.80 16.50
N VAL A 313 -10.17 9.26 16.48
CA VAL A 313 -11.13 9.02 15.41
C VAL A 313 -11.51 10.35 14.80
N ALA A 314 -11.19 10.56 13.52
CA ALA A 314 -11.54 11.76 12.75
C ALA A 314 -12.31 11.34 11.50
N VAL A 315 -13.60 11.67 11.43
CA VAL A 315 -14.46 11.35 10.28
C VAL A 315 -15.10 12.64 9.78
N GLY A 316 -14.63 13.14 8.64
CA GLY A 316 -15.04 14.40 8.06
C GLY A 316 -13.87 15.14 7.41
N ASN A 317 -14.19 16.03 6.48
CA ASN A 317 -13.20 16.96 5.92
C ASN A 317 -12.63 17.85 7.03
N HIS A 318 -11.30 17.94 7.17
CA HIS A 318 -10.61 18.70 8.23
C HIS A 318 -11.00 18.35 9.68
N ALA A 319 -11.57 17.16 9.94
CA ALA A 319 -11.78 16.70 11.32
C ALA A 319 -10.42 16.49 12.01
N LEU A 320 -10.23 17.04 13.22
CA LEU A 320 -8.96 17.01 13.97
C LEU A 320 -7.74 17.49 13.16
N PHE A 321 -7.92 18.48 12.27
CA PHE A 321 -6.90 18.91 11.32
C PHE A 321 -5.56 19.30 11.96
N ASP A 322 -5.57 20.14 13.00
CA ASP A 322 -4.39 20.68 13.69
C ASP A 322 -3.88 19.80 14.85
N ASN A 323 -4.49 18.63 15.10
CA ASN A 323 -4.10 17.77 16.21
C ASN A 323 -2.70 17.23 16.03
N THR A 324 -1.78 17.51 16.96
CA THR A 324 -0.37 17.10 16.87
C THR A 324 -0.03 15.96 17.84
N THR A 325 -0.43 16.08 19.10
CA THR A 325 -0.11 15.14 20.20
C THR A 325 -1.33 14.66 21.00
N GLY A 326 -2.50 15.31 20.83
CA GLY A 326 -3.73 14.99 21.56
C GLY A 326 -4.30 13.61 21.22
N TYR A 327 -4.55 12.78 22.23
CA TYR A 327 -4.94 11.38 22.09
C TYR A 327 -6.36 11.09 22.60
N GLU A 328 -6.91 9.95 22.16
CA GLU A 328 -8.25 9.49 22.55
C GLU A 328 -9.37 10.51 22.26
N ASN A 329 -9.25 11.27 21.16
CA ASN A 329 -10.29 12.19 20.70
C ASN A 329 -11.18 11.56 19.62
N VAL A 330 -12.46 11.91 19.62
CA VAL A 330 -13.45 11.55 18.61
C VAL A 330 -13.99 12.83 17.98
N ALA A 331 -13.80 12.99 16.67
CA ALA A 331 -14.29 14.11 15.89
C ALA A 331 -15.04 13.59 14.65
N ILE A 332 -16.35 13.82 14.61
CA ILE A 332 -17.22 13.36 13.53
C ILE A 332 -18.01 14.54 12.97
N GLY A 333 -17.69 14.95 11.74
CA GLY A 333 -18.27 16.10 11.04
C GLY A 333 -17.21 16.93 10.31
N ASP A 334 -17.64 17.71 9.31
CA ASP A 334 -16.75 18.68 8.67
C ASP A 334 -16.20 19.67 9.70
N SER A 335 -14.88 19.80 9.75
CA SER A 335 -14.12 20.67 10.64
C SER A 335 -14.42 20.43 12.14
N ALA A 336 -14.91 19.25 12.52
CA ALA A 336 -15.11 18.92 13.93
C ALA A 336 -13.76 18.86 14.66
N LEU A 337 -13.65 19.58 15.79
CA LEU A 337 -12.47 19.65 16.64
C LEU A 337 -11.19 20.02 15.87
N SER A 338 -11.32 20.81 14.78
CA SER A 338 -10.22 21.03 13.82
C SER A 338 -9.00 21.71 14.41
N SER A 339 -9.19 22.51 15.46
CA SER A 339 -8.16 23.35 16.10
C SER A 339 -7.58 22.74 17.38
N ASN A 340 -7.94 21.50 17.74
CA ASN A 340 -7.33 20.80 18.86
C ASN A 340 -5.87 20.52 18.53
N ILE A 341 -4.93 20.83 19.43
CA ILE A 341 -3.49 20.58 19.22
C ILE A 341 -3.03 19.41 20.09
N ASP A 342 -3.34 19.45 21.38
CA ASP A 342 -2.88 18.46 22.38
C ASP A 342 -3.96 17.99 23.37
N GLY A 343 -5.17 18.55 23.31
CA GLY A 343 -6.32 18.14 24.12
C GLY A 343 -6.66 16.66 23.96
N GLN A 344 -7.25 16.07 25.01
CA GLN A 344 -7.40 14.62 25.16
C GLN A 344 -8.82 14.24 25.62
N TRP A 345 -9.25 13.02 25.28
CA TRP A 345 -10.56 12.48 25.69
C TRP A 345 -11.77 13.33 25.25
N ASN A 346 -11.63 14.08 24.16
CA ASN A 346 -12.70 14.95 23.68
C ASN A 346 -13.58 14.22 22.65
N THR A 347 -14.89 14.38 22.75
CA THR A 347 -15.88 13.92 21.77
C THR A 347 -16.57 15.14 21.16
N ALA A 348 -16.45 15.31 19.85
CA ALA A 348 -17.10 16.37 19.08
C ALA A 348 -17.84 15.76 17.88
N ILE A 349 -19.16 15.85 17.87
CA ILE A 349 -20.02 15.27 16.83
C ILE A 349 -20.93 16.36 16.25
N GLY A 350 -20.75 16.65 14.97
CA GLY A 350 -21.48 17.68 14.23
C GLY A 350 -20.54 18.52 13.37
N SER A 351 -21.06 19.08 12.27
CA SER A 351 -20.28 20.05 11.48
C SER A 351 -19.89 21.23 12.35
N LYS A 352 -18.58 21.54 12.35
CA LYS A 352 -17.97 22.62 13.14
C LYS A 352 -18.23 22.51 14.65
N SER A 353 -18.41 21.29 15.16
CA SER A 353 -18.44 21.03 16.62
C SER A 353 -17.04 21.25 17.20
N CYS A 354 -16.90 22.02 18.28
CA CYS A 354 -15.60 22.46 18.81
C CYS A 354 -14.66 23.12 17.78
N TYR A 355 -15.22 23.85 16.81
CA TYR A 355 -14.45 24.58 15.79
C TYR A 355 -14.12 26.01 16.23
N GLN A 356 -12.98 26.55 15.82
CA GLN A 356 -12.60 27.93 16.08
C GLN A 356 -13.35 28.92 15.16
N PHE A 357 -14.42 29.55 15.65
CA PHE A 357 -15.14 30.61 14.90
C PHE A 357 -14.73 32.01 15.41
N GLN A 358 -14.27 32.92 14.53
CA GLN A 358 -14.10 34.36 14.79
C GLN A 358 -13.20 34.77 15.98
N ASN A 359 -11.92 34.37 16.01
CA ASN A 359 -10.95 34.78 17.05
C ASN A 359 -11.34 34.42 18.50
N LYS A 360 -12.40 33.63 18.71
CA LYS A 360 -12.68 33.00 20.01
C LYS A 360 -11.91 31.68 20.08
N PRO A 361 -11.34 31.29 21.22
CA PRO A 361 -10.58 30.06 21.33
C PRO A 361 -11.46 28.86 20.97
N GLY A 362 -11.18 28.22 19.84
CA GLY A 362 -11.52 26.82 19.66
C GLY A 362 -10.57 26.01 20.53
N HIS A 363 -11.05 24.93 21.14
CA HIS A 363 -10.27 24.14 22.09
C HIS A 363 -8.89 23.78 21.53
N VAL A 364 -7.85 24.21 22.23
CA VAL A 364 -6.49 23.78 21.94
C VAL A 364 -6.09 22.69 22.94
N HIS A 365 -6.56 22.79 24.20
CA HIS A 365 -6.09 21.99 25.36
C HIS A 365 -7.20 21.40 26.26
N GLY A 366 -8.44 21.22 25.80
CA GLY A 366 -9.54 20.70 26.65
C GLY A 366 -9.38 19.22 27.03
N TYR A 367 -9.93 18.82 28.18
CA TYR A 367 -9.93 17.42 28.65
C TYR A 367 -11.34 16.91 28.97
N GLY A 368 -11.76 15.82 28.32
CA GLY A 368 -13.06 15.20 28.62
C GLY A 368 -14.25 16.06 28.17
N ILE A 369 -14.09 16.79 27.06
CA ILE A 369 -15.14 17.65 26.50
C ILE A 369 -16.10 16.81 25.66
N THR A 370 -17.40 17.01 25.83
CA THR A 370 -18.42 16.37 24.98
C THR A 370 -19.27 17.42 24.30
N THR A 371 -19.13 17.58 22.99
CA THR A 371 -19.98 18.45 22.17
C THR A 371 -20.71 17.65 21.10
N ILE A 372 -22.04 17.75 21.10
CA ILE A 372 -22.90 17.03 20.14
C ILE A 372 -23.89 18.02 19.55
N GLY A 373 -23.77 18.30 18.26
CA GLY A 373 -24.60 19.24 17.52
C GLY A 373 -23.74 20.10 16.59
N ALA A 374 -24.30 20.49 15.44
CA ALA A 374 -23.62 21.41 14.54
C ALA A 374 -23.39 22.75 15.25
N TYR A 375 -22.17 23.29 15.12
CA TYR A 375 -21.72 24.51 15.80
C TYR A 375 -21.79 24.47 17.34
N SER A 376 -21.93 23.29 17.96
CA SER A 376 -21.77 23.17 19.42
C SER A 376 -20.31 23.37 19.82
N ASN A 377 -20.04 24.01 20.96
CA ASN A 377 -18.70 24.46 21.31
C ASN A 377 -18.51 24.69 22.81
N VAL A 378 -17.29 25.06 23.15
CA VAL A 378 -16.90 25.63 24.44
C VAL A 378 -16.65 27.12 24.32
N TYR A 379 -16.69 27.83 25.44
CA TYR A 379 -16.50 29.28 25.46
C TYR A 379 -15.04 29.71 25.68
N SER A 380 -14.24 28.85 26.32
CA SER A 380 -12.84 29.12 26.68
C SER A 380 -11.98 27.89 26.47
N ASP A 381 -10.69 28.11 26.29
CA ASP A 381 -9.71 27.03 26.26
C ASP A 381 -9.50 26.44 27.67
N GLY A 382 -8.98 25.21 27.74
CA GLY A 382 -8.62 24.56 29.00
C GLY A 382 -9.79 24.09 29.88
N LEU A 383 -11.05 24.18 29.41
CA LEU A 383 -12.16 23.56 30.12
C LEU A 383 -11.96 22.04 30.25
N TYR A 384 -12.50 21.48 31.33
CA TYR A 384 -12.52 20.05 31.59
C TYR A 384 -13.89 19.59 32.08
N ASN A 385 -14.25 18.34 31.76
CA ASN A 385 -15.55 17.77 32.16
C ASN A 385 -16.74 18.69 31.80
N ALA A 386 -16.74 19.19 30.57
CA ALA A 386 -17.73 20.13 30.09
C ALA A 386 -18.50 19.52 28.91
N THR A 387 -19.83 19.61 28.96
CA THR A 387 -20.72 19.00 27.97
C THR A 387 -21.65 20.03 27.35
N ALA A 388 -21.73 20.09 26.02
CA ALA A 388 -22.68 20.91 25.28
C ALA A 388 -23.48 20.06 24.28
N LEU A 389 -24.80 20.02 24.42
CA LEU A 389 -25.69 19.20 23.59
C LEU A 389 -26.69 20.08 22.84
N GLY A 390 -26.66 20.06 21.51
CA GLY A 390 -27.59 20.78 20.63
C GLY A 390 -26.92 21.71 19.64
N TYR A 391 -27.67 22.14 18.62
CA TYR A 391 -27.23 23.15 17.66
C TYR A 391 -26.88 24.46 18.37
N TYR A 392 -25.67 24.98 18.15
CA TYR A 392 -25.15 26.18 18.83
C TYR A 392 -25.17 26.09 20.38
N ALA A 393 -25.10 24.90 20.97
CA ALA A 393 -24.91 24.81 22.42
C ALA A 393 -23.47 25.21 22.80
N TYR A 394 -23.31 26.19 23.71
CA TYR A 394 -22.00 26.65 24.23
C TYR A 394 -21.90 26.41 25.74
N VAL A 395 -20.95 25.59 26.16
CA VAL A 395 -20.61 25.41 27.58
C VAL A 395 -19.43 26.32 27.96
N ASN A 396 -19.51 26.97 29.12
CA ASN A 396 -18.62 28.07 29.49
C ASN A 396 -17.90 27.90 30.84
N ALA A 397 -17.93 26.71 31.41
CA ALA A 397 -17.24 26.37 32.64
C ALA A 397 -16.95 24.87 32.70
N SER A 398 -15.97 24.49 33.51
CA SER A 398 -15.72 23.08 33.83
C SER A 398 -16.84 22.50 34.69
N ASN A 399 -16.96 21.17 34.72
CA ASN A 399 -17.96 20.45 35.52
C ASN A 399 -19.42 20.87 35.21
N LYS A 400 -19.69 21.24 33.94
CA LYS A 400 -20.97 21.80 33.53
C LYS A 400 -21.56 21.08 32.33
N VAL A 401 -22.86 20.85 32.37
CA VAL A 401 -23.66 20.38 31.22
C VAL A 401 -24.56 21.51 30.74
N ARG A 402 -24.48 21.83 29.45
CA ARG A 402 -25.38 22.76 28.74
C ARG A 402 -26.22 21.96 27.75
N ILE A 403 -27.55 22.10 27.84
CA ILE A 403 -28.50 21.51 26.88
C ILE A 403 -29.14 22.65 26.09
N GLY A 404 -28.76 22.74 24.81
CA GLY A 404 -29.19 23.74 23.85
C GLY A 404 -28.59 25.13 24.05
N ASP A 405 -29.02 26.06 23.20
CA ASP A 405 -28.58 27.45 23.21
C ASP A 405 -29.55 28.36 23.97
N ASN A 406 -29.53 29.67 23.73
CA ASN A 406 -30.42 30.63 24.41
C ASN A 406 -31.83 30.68 23.81
N ARG A 407 -32.08 30.00 22.68
CA ARG A 407 -33.39 29.94 22.02
C ARG A 407 -34.23 28.76 22.51
N ILE A 408 -33.71 27.94 23.43
CA ILE A 408 -34.48 26.84 24.02
C ILE A 408 -35.72 27.38 24.73
N THR A 409 -36.86 26.76 24.45
CA THR A 409 -38.18 27.12 25.01
C THR A 409 -38.71 26.05 25.96
N VAL A 410 -38.41 24.78 25.68
CA VAL A 410 -38.85 23.62 26.45
C VAL A 410 -37.72 22.57 26.47
N ILE A 411 -37.47 21.98 27.64
CA ILE A 411 -36.69 20.75 27.79
C ILE A 411 -37.66 19.73 28.39
N GLU A 412 -38.06 18.73 27.59
CA GLU A 412 -39.08 17.76 28.00
C GLU A 412 -38.54 16.33 28.08
N GLY A 413 -39.08 15.59 29.04
CA GLY A 413 -38.95 14.15 29.16
C GLY A 413 -40.25 13.60 29.74
N LYS A 414 -40.62 12.36 29.41
CA LYS A 414 -41.87 11.74 29.91
C LYS A 414 -41.88 11.57 31.43
N VAL A 415 -40.70 11.48 32.04
CA VAL A 415 -40.50 11.33 33.49
C VAL A 415 -39.58 12.43 34.00
N ASN A 416 -39.72 12.75 35.29
CA ASN A 416 -38.89 13.75 35.96
C ASN A 416 -37.44 13.28 36.13
N TRP A 417 -36.55 14.25 36.39
CA TRP A 417 -35.17 13.99 36.74
C TRP A 417 -35.08 13.43 38.16
N SER A 418 -34.47 12.25 38.29
CA SER A 418 -34.24 11.60 39.59
C SER A 418 -32.81 11.88 40.07
N VAL A 419 -32.66 12.16 41.37
CA VAL A 419 -31.35 12.27 42.02
C VAL A 419 -31.17 11.09 42.97
N GLY A 420 -30.05 10.36 42.85
CA GLY A 420 -29.73 9.24 43.74
C GLY A 420 -29.60 9.71 45.20
N SER A 421 -30.46 9.21 46.09
CA SER A 421 -30.53 9.67 47.48
C SER A 421 -30.62 8.52 48.51
N ASP A 422 -30.27 7.30 48.11
CA ASP A 422 -30.21 6.12 48.99
C ASP A 422 -29.21 6.34 50.14
N ILE A 423 -29.53 5.85 51.34
CA ILE A 423 -28.66 6.00 52.52
C ILE A 423 -27.26 5.42 52.29
N ARG A 424 -27.13 4.38 51.45
CA ARG A 424 -25.85 3.75 51.10
C ARG A 424 -24.95 4.67 50.26
N LEU A 425 -25.51 5.72 49.66
CA LEU A 425 -24.78 6.72 48.89
C LEU A 425 -24.38 7.94 49.74
N LYS A 426 -24.69 7.95 51.04
CA LYS A 426 -24.50 9.10 51.93
C LYS A 426 -23.73 8.72 53.19
N GLU A 427 -22.93 9.65 53.69
CA GLU A 427 -22.21 9.56 54.95
C GLU A 427 -22.39 10.85 55.77
N ASN A 428 -21.99 10.83 57.05
CA ASN A 428 -22.06 12.00 57.95
C ASN A 428 -23.46 12.65 58.02
N ILE A 429 -24.50 11.83 57.98
CA ILE A 429 -25.90 12.27 57.93
C ILE A 429 -26.29 12.95 59.25
N ARG A 430 -26.68 14.22 59.16
CA ARG A 430 -27.21 15.01 60.28
C ARG A 430 -28.58 15.56 59.91
N TYR A 431 -29.55 15.38 60.78
CA TYR A 431 -30.85 16.03 60.64
C TYR A 431 -30.74 17.47 61.15
N SER A 432 -31.12 18.45 60.33
CA SER A 432 -30.97 19.86 60.64
C SER A 432 -32.16 20.67 60.11
N ASP A 433 -32.57 21.67 60.88
CA ASP A 433 -33.60 22.67 60.61
C ASP A 433 -33.01 24.07 60.34
N MET A 434 -31.68 24.18 60.21
CA MET A 434 -30.97 25.46 60.03
C MET A 434 -31.46 26.24 58.79
N LEU A 435 -31.76 25.54 57.70
CA LEU A 435 -32.41 26.09 56.52
C LEU A 435 -33.92 25.96 56.70
N GLY A 436 -34.58 27.02 57.21
CA GLY A 436 -35.99 27.03 57.57
C GLY A 436 -36.62 28.42 57.38
N LEU A 437 -37.59 28.78 58.22
CA LEU A 437 -38.46 29.94 57.98
C LEU A 437 -37.68 31.24 57.90
N LYS A 438 -36.65 31.42 58.74
CA LYS A 438 -35.79 32.61 58.72
C LYS A 438 -35.07 32.81 57.39
N PHE A 439 -34.59 31.74 56.78
CA PHE A 439 -33.92 31.80 55.48
C PHE A 439 -34.92 32.09 54.37
N ILE A 440 -36.06 31.40 54.33
CA ILE A 440 -37.08 31.65 53.31
C ILE A 440 -37.63 33.08 53.39
N ASN A 441 -37.86 33.61 54.59
CA ASN A 441 -38.36 34.98 54.77
C ASN A 441 -37.34 36.06 54.44
N SER A 442 -36.05 35.73 54.30
CA SER A 442 -35.04 36.70 53.89
C SER A 442 -34.88 36.79 52.36
N LEU A 443 -35.56 35.92 51.60
CA LEU A 443 -35.45 35.89 50.14
C LEU A 443 -36.42 36.87 49.49
N GLU A 444 -35.93 37.61 48.51
CA GLU A 444 -36.73 38.52 47.68
C GLU A 444 -37.01 37.90 46.31
N THR A 445 -38.29 37.80 45.95
CA THR A 445 -38.70 37.35 44.61
C THR A 445 -38.68 38.49 43.62
N VAL A 446 -38.16 38.22 42.42
CA VAL A 446 -38.04 39.21 41.35
C VAL A 446 -38.71 38.72 40.08
N THR A 447 -39.01 39.68 39.21
CA THR A 447 -39.38 39.41 37.82
C THR A 447 -38.29 39.97 36.90
N PHE A 448 -37.94 39.23 35.86
CA PHE A 448 -36.84 39.62 34.98
C PHE A 448 -37.01 39.10 33.55
N THR A 449 -36.20 39.64 32.65
CA THR A 449 -36.02 39.15 31.28
C THR A 449 -34.54 38.91 31.05
N TYR A 450 -34.19 37.88 30.27
CA TYR A 450 -32.80 37.63 29.94
C TYR A 450 -32.26 38.66 28.94
N LYS A 451 -31.02 39.11 29.16
CA LYS A 451 -30.35 40.09 28.30
C LYS A 451 -30.20 39.59 26.87
N ASP A 452 -29.97 38.30 26.70
CA ASP A 452 -29.73 37.59 25.45
C ASP A 452 -30.97 36.91 24.84
N ASP A 453 -32.14 36.97 25.49
CA ASP A 453 -33.39 36.55 24.88
C ASP A 453 -33.92 37.65 23.93
N PRO A 454 -33.97 37.42 22.61
CA PRO A 454 -34.50 38.38 21.66
C PRO A 454 -35.99 38.65 21.85
N GLN A 455 -36.75 37.70 22.40
CA GLN A 455 -38.19 37.86 22.64
C GLN A 455 -38.51 38.54 23.97
N LYS A 456 -37.51 38.76 24.84
CA LYS A 456 -37.68 39.34 26.18
C LYS A 456 -38.80 38.66 26.95
N ARG A 457 -38.81 37.33 26.94
CA ARG A 457 -39.82 36.55 27.67
C ARG A 457 -39.74 36.86 29.16
N HIS A 458 -40.91 36.90 29.78
CA HIS A 458 -41.07 37.15 31.20
C HIS A 458 -40.66 35.92 32.02
N HIS A 459 -39.93 36.15 33.10
CA HIS A 459 -39.53 35.13 34.05
C HIS A 459 -39.72 35.64 35.49
N ASP A 460 -40.16 34.74 36.38
CA ASP A 460 -40.24 34.98 37.81
C ASP A 460 -39.19 34.13 38.52
N GLY A 461 -38.53 34.69 39.53
CA GLY A 461 -37.47 33.96 40.22
C GLY A 461 -36.77 34.73 41.33
N LEU A 462 -35.48 34.43 41.49
CA LEU A 462 -34.59 34.95 42.53
C LEU A 462 -33.29 35.39 41.85
N ILE A 463 -32.61 36.38 42.42
CA ILE A 463 -31.24 36.74 42.03
C ILE A 463 -30.26 35.98 42.90
N ALA A 464 -29.29 35.30 42.26
CA ALA A 464 -28.34 34.44 42.98
C ALA A 464 -27.47 35.21 43.99
N GLN A 465 -27.12 36.46 43.68
CA GLN A 465 -26.39 37.36 44.58
C GLN A 465 -27.20 37.71 45.83
N ASP A 466 -28.50 37.95 45.69
CA ASP A 466 -29.38 38.26 46.84
C ASP A 466 -29.53 37.04 47.76
N VAL A 467 -29.60 35.84 47.18
CA VAL A 467 -29.55 34.57 47.93
C VAL A 467 -28.21 34.41 48.66
N GLN A 468 -27.09 34.72 48.01
CA GLN A 468 -25.77 34.69 48.64
C GLN A 468 -25.68 35.64 49.83
N SER A 469 -26.08 36.90 49.67
CA SER A 469 -26.10 37.88 50.77
C SER A 469 -26.99 37.45 51.93
N SER A 470 -28.15 36.85 51.63
CA SER A 470 -29.03 36.26 52.65
C SER A 470 -28.32 35.17 53.45
N LEU A 471 -27.67 34.22 52.76
CA LEU A 471 -26.92 33.14 53.41
C LEU A 471 -25.78 33.68 54.29
N GLU A 472 -25.03 34.66 53.80
CA GLU A 472 -23.93 35.29 54.54
C GLU A 472 -24.43 36.00 55.80
N SER A 473 -25.52 36.78 55.68
CA SER A 473 -26.11 37.50 56.82
C SER A 473 -26.63 36.56 57.93
N LEU A 474 -27.06 35.36 57.54
CA LEU A 474 -27.58 34.33 58.45
C LEU A 474 -26.51 33.32 58.90
N GLY A 475 -25.29 33.39 58.35
CA GLY A 475 -24.22 32.43 58.61
C GLY A 475 -24.55 31.01 58.13
N LEU A 476 -25.32 30.87 57.06
CA LEU A 476 -25.81 29.60 56.53
C LEU A 476 -25.03 29.14 55.30
N LYS A 477 -25.05 27.84 55.05
CA LYS A 477 -24.57 27.22 53.80
C LYS A 477 -25.71 26.50 53.12
N PHE A 478 -25.82 26.64 51.81
CA PHE A 478 -26.89 26.05 51.01
C PHE A 478 -26.34 25.51 49.70
N SER A 479 -26.59 24.23 49.42
CA SER A 479 -26.10 23.55 48.22
C SER A 479 -26.78 24.01 46.93
N GLY A 480 -27.97 24.62 47.03
CA GLY A 480 -28.68 25.14 45.87
C GLY A 480 -28.12 26.44 45.29
N LEU A 481 -27.09 27.02 45.91
CA LEU A 481 -26.31 28.11 45.33
C LEU A 481 -24.95 27.56 44.87
N ALA A 482 -24.69 27.63 43.57
CA ALA A 482 -23.44 27.13 42.97
C ALA A 482 -22.73 28.21 42.16
N GLU A 483 -21.40 28.19 42.17
CA GLU A 483 -20.55 29.09 41.39
C GLU A 483 -19.90 28.31 40.24
N ASN A 484 -19.89 28.87 39.04
CA ASN A 484 -19.16 28.26 37.92
C ASN A 484 -17.65 28.25 38.19
N GLU A 485 -16.99 27.16 37.82
CA GLU A 485 -15.53 27.06 37.81
C GLU A 485 -14.94 27.75 36.56
N ASN A 486 -15.08 29.08 36.49
CA ASN A 486 -14.50 29.92 35.44
C ASN A 486 -14.08 31.30 36.00
N GLU A 487 -13.36 32.10 35.22
CA GLU A 487 -12.88 33.43 35.65
C GLU A 487 -14.01 34.40 36.00
N GLU A 488 -15.16 34.29 35.32
CA GLU A 488 -16.33 35.16 35.52
C GLU A 488 -17.10 34.83 36.81
N LYS A 489 -16.90 33.64 37.40
CA LYS A 489 -17.52 33.19 38.66
C LYS A 489 -19.04 33.42 38.71
N ILE A 490 -19.73 33.12 37.61
CA ILE A 490 -21.18 33.28 37.52
C ILE A 490 -21.87 32.36 38.54
N LEU A 491 -22.74 32.94 39.36
CA LEU A 491 -23.59 32.24 40.31
C LEU A 491 -24.84 31.64 39.64
N ASN A 492 -25.24 30.45 40.08
CA ASN A 492 -26.39 29.71 39.58
C ASN A 492 -27.24 29.23 40.75
N LEU A 493 -28.55 29.10 40.53
CA LEU A 493 -29.50 28.58 41.52
C LEU A 493 -30.11 27.26 41.06
N SER A 494 -30.11 26.27 41.95
CA SER A 494 -30.84 25.02 41.81
C SER A 494 -32.21 25.15 42.50
N TYR A 495 -33.23 25.56 41.75
CA TYR A 495 -34.57 25.77 42.28
C TYR A 495 -35.16 24.56 43.00
N ALA A 496 -34.85 23.34 42.55
CA ALA A 496 -35.31 22.11 43.18
C ALA A 496 -34.78 21.96 44.63
N GLU A 497 -33.64 22.55 44.97
CA GLU A 497 -33.07 22.45 46.31
C GLU A 497 -33.75 23.37 47.33
N PHE A 498 -34.48 24.39 46.88
CA PHE A 498 -35.28 25.24 47.77
C PHE A 498 -36.45 24.49 48.40
N VAL A 499 -36.82 23.32 47.86
CA VAL A 499 -37.85 22.45 48.45
C VAL A 499 -37.49 22.06 49.89
N ILE A 500 -36.22 21.85 50.22
CA ILE A 500 -35.81 21.46 51.58
C ILE A 500 -36.03 22.60 52.59
N PRO A 501 -35.51 23.82 52.38
CA PRO A 501 -35.84 24.95 53.25
C PRO A 501 -37.35 25.23 53.34
N LEU A 502 -38.11 25.05 52.25
CA LEU A 502 -39.57 25.19 52.26
C LEU A 502 -40.23 24.14 53.16
N ILE A 503 -39.84 22.86 53.07
CA ILE A 503 -40.33 21.79 53.94
C ILE A 503 -40.08 22.13 55.41
N ASN A 504 -38.87 22.59 55.74
CA ASN A 504 -38.52 22.96 57.10
C ASN A 504 -39.30 24.19 57.58
N SER A 505 -39.50 25.18 56.73
CA SER A 505 -40.30 26.38 57.03
C SER A 505 -41.76 26.01 57.32
N VAL A 506 -42.35 25.08 56.55
CA VAL A 506 -43.72 24.59 56.79
C VAL A 506 -43.81 23.84 58.12
N LYS A 507 -42.82 23.00 58.45
CA LYS A 507 -42.76 22.34 59.77
C LYS A 507 -42.67 23.34 60.91
N GLU A 508 -41.85 24.38 60.75
CA GLU A 508 -41.67 25.44 61.74
C GLU A 508 -42.95 26.28 61.93
N LEU A 509 -43.57 26.72 60.83
CA LEU A 509 -44.86 27.42 60.85
C LEU A 509 -45.95 26.56 61.50
N SER A 510 -46.02 25.27 61.17
CA SER A 510 -46.98 24.35 61.79
C SER A 510 -46.79 24.27 63.30
N ARG A 511 -45.54 24.23 63.78
CA ARG A 511 -45.23 24.23 65.22
C ARG A 511 -45.63 25.55 65.87
N ILE A 512 -45.29 26.69 65.25
CA ILE A 512 -45.65 28.02 65.76
C ILE A 512 -47.18 28.17 65.86
N ASN A 513 -47.91 27.76 64.83
CA ASN A 513 -49.38 27.82 64.84
C ASN A 513 -49.98 26.95 65.95
N GLN A 514 -49.44 25.76 66.22
CA GLN A 514 -49.88 24.91 67.32
C GLN A 514 -49.64 25.57 68.68
N GLU A 515 -48.46 26.17 68.87
CA GLU A 515 -48.12 26.87 70.11
C GLU A 515 -49.01 28.10 70.32
N GLN A 516 -49.24 28.89 69.25
CA GLN A 516 -50.15 30.04 69.28
C GLN A 516 -51.59 29.62 69.58
N GLN A 517 -52.07 28.53 68.99
CA GLN A 517 -53.41 28.02 69.28
C GLN A 517 -53.54 27.60 70.74
N LYS A 518 -52.54 26.90 71.28
CA LYS A 518 -52.50 26.54 72.70
C LYS A 518 -52.55 27.77 73.61
N GLN A 519 -51.80 28.81 73.29
CA GLN A 519 -51.83 30.08 74.03
C GLN A 519 -53.20 30.76 73.95
N ILE A 520 -53.86 30.74 72.78
CA ILE A 520 -55.22 31.26 72.60
C ILE A 520 -56.22 30.47 73.47
N ASP A 521 -56.10 29.14 73.51
CA ASP A 521 -56.98 28.29 74.31
C ASP A 521 -56.80 28.56 75.82
N GLU A 522 -55.55 28.71 76.28
CA GLU A 522 -55.21 29.06 77.67
C GLU A 522 -55.75 30.46 78.05
N LEU A 523 -55.57 31.46 77.19
CA LEU A 523 -56.09 32.82 77.41
C LEU A 523 -57.62 32.83 77.43
N THR A 524 -58.27 32.07 76.54
CA THR A 524 -59.72 31.94 76.49
C THR A 524 -60.26 31.32 77.78
N ALA A 525 -59.60 30.28 78.29
CA ALA A 525 -59.94 29.67 79.57
C ALA A 525 -59.83 30.68 80.74
N ILE A 526 -58.75 31.48 80.78
CA ILE A 526 -58.56 32.52 81.80
C ILE A 526 -59.67 33.58 81.73
N ILE A 527 -59.98 34.09 80.53
CA ILE A 527 -61.05 35.09 80.33
C ILE A 527 -62.40 34.55 80.80
N ASN A 528 -62.73 33.29 80.47
CA ASN A 528 -63.98 32.67 80.93
C ASN A 528 -64.03 32.60 82.46
N THR A 529 -62.94 32.24 83.13
CA THR A 529 -62.89 32.23 84.61
C THR A 529 -62.97 33.62 85.25
N LEU A 530 -62.56 34.68 84.55
CA LEU A 530 -62.68 36.07 85.02
C LEU A 530 -64.09 36.64 84.85
N ASN A 531 -64.81 36.24 83.79
CA ASN A 531 -66.19 36.67 83.53
C ASN A 531 -67.24 35.95 84.42
N GLU A 532 -66.86 34.85 85.09
CA GLU A 532 -67.70 34.11 86.04
C GLU A 532 -67.61 34.63 87.50
N LYS A 533 -66.75 35.63 87.75
CA LYS A 533 -66.68 36.39 89.02
C LYS A 533 -67.27 37.78 88.85
#